data_AF-A0A1I7VFK7-F1
#
_entry.id   AF-A0A1I7VFK7-F1
#
_cell.length_a   1.000
_cell.length_b   1.000
_cell.length_c   1.000
_cell.angle_alpha   90.00
_cell.angle_beta   90.00
_cell.angle_gamma   90.00
#
_symmetry.space_group_name_H-M   'P 1'
#
loop_
_entity.id
_entity.type
_entity.pdbx_description
1 polymer ?
#
loop_
_entity_poly.entity_id
_entity_poly.type
_entity_poly.pdbx_seq_one_letter_code
_entity_poly.pdbx_strand_id
1 'polypeptide(L)'
;MDDAWRHVFQYFTTHERIRYERVSTKWMELLQEYWKKLDTVNTDKLCIDVCFDHWSDCVRAVLVRCSPNITSFSFGRNCQGTRHRSIKKQLLPDVLVELSKKAPLLKSFRVEDDSHFANSCFLSLLDHCSTLEEFVITRKDYDSEERGFANEKKAVKRIETLSKKSEIVDVREDTVITKQTEFDGDSLIICKNVGQRKNSMFGDLSSKKILNALSAAEAVGHDSCYSYLYIDDDFMEHIPPTVSILCISAGEALKIRNANFVSRLKKLRLFDAQYSFLSLKPLQDLVHHAPNLLYLDLSNSRFITDFSPIGELSKLRCLLLNGNRIHLKNEQLSAIINGCTLLEVLSLKRCSKLSNEDLKIISKCATLKELHLAGVTGMTDDTLICIAFGVPLLKILDISYCNSLTSKGLESLAMLQKLDHLCSNGIYDFDDNLVDMIRKCRPHCVIEAFHCRYSMSTNELFQMAFLKPMVEPESVRSTYQTSRYHYI
;
A
#
# COMPACT_ATOMS: atom_id res chain seq x y z
N MET A 1 -13.18 37.73 28.95
CA MET A 1 -14.28 36.75 28.77
C MET A 1 -14.15 36.01 27.45
N ASP A 2 -13.82 36.71 26.36
CA ASP A 2 -13.55 36.11 25.05
C ASP A 2 -12.48 35.01 25.07
N ASP A 3 -11.39 35.18 25.83
CA ASP A 3 -10.34 34.16 25.93
C ASP A 3 -10.80 32.87 26.63
N ALA A 4 -11.74 32.98 27.57
CA ALA A 4 -12.35 31.81 28.19
C ALA A 4 -13.19 31.04 27.16
N TRP A 5 -13.97 31.74 26.32
CA TRP A 5 -14.72 31.10 25.24
C TRP A 5 -13.80 30.50 24.17
N ARG A 6 -12.69 31.16 23.81
CA ARG A 6 -11.68 30.59 22.91
C ARG A 6 -11.13 29.28 23.44
N HIS A 7 -10.87 29.20 24.74
CA HIS A 7 -10.41 27.97 25.38
C HIS A 7 -11.50 26.89 25.39
N VAL A 8 -12.75 27.25 25.72
CA VAL A 8 -13.89 26.30 25.69
C VAL A 8 -14.10 25.72 24.29
N PHE A 9 -14.03 26.53 23.23
CA PHE A 9 -14.21 26.08 21.85
C PHE A 9 -13.16 25.05 21.39
N GLN A 10 -11.99 24.97 22.03
CA GLN A 10 -10.99 23.95 21.72
C GLN A 10 -11.46 22.53 22.09
N TYR A 11 -12.40 22.40 23.03
CA TYR A 11 -12.94 21.11 23.47
C TYR A 11 -14.16 20.64 22.67
N PHE A 12 -14.75 21.51 21.85
CA PHE A 12 -15.89 21.14 21.02
C PHE A 12 -15.48 20.33 19.79
N THR A 13 -16.34 19.42 19.37
CA THR A 13 -16.24 18.76 18.07
C THR A 13 -16.41 19.78 16.94
N THR A 14 -15.94 19.43 15.74
CA THR A 14 -16.11 20.28 14.55
C THR A 14 -17.58 20.59 14.27
N HIS A 15 -18.45 19.58 14.43
CA HIS A 15 -19.89 19.75 14.23
C HIS A 15 -20.49 20.74 15.25
N GLU A 16 -20.10 20.65 16.52
CA GLU A 16 -20.52 21.60 17.56
C GLU A 16 -20.04 23.02 17.26
N ARG A 17 -18.77 23.20 16.88
CA ARG A 17 -18.25 24.52 16.46
C ARG A 17 -19.09 25.11 15.33
N ILE A 18 -19.38 24.35 14.28
CA ILE A 18 -20.22 24.81 13.16
C ILE A 18 -21.63 25.20 13.64
N ARG A 19 -22.24 24.42 14.55
CA ARG A 19 -23.56 24.76 15.12
C ARG A 19 -23.52 26.04 15.95
N TYR A 20 -22.48 26.21 16.76
CA TYR A 20 -22.38 27.28 17.73
C TYR A 20 -22.06 28.65 17.14
N GLU A 21 -21.64 28.71 15.87
CA GLU A 21 -21.61 29.96 15.10
C GLU A 21 -22.99 30.65 15.03
N ARG A 22 -24.09 29.89 15.16
CA ARG A 22 -25.46 30.43 15.08
C ARG A 22 -25.99 30.97 16.41
N VAL A 23 -25.24 30.80 17.50
CA VAL A 23 -25.70 31.18 18.86
C VAL A 23 -25.68 32.70 19.05
N SER A 24 -24.62 33.37 18.60
CA SER A 24 -24.51 34.82 18.62
C SER A 24 -23.47 35.32 17.61
N THR A 25 -23.56 36.58 17.21
CA THR A 25 -22.54 37.24 16.37
C THR A 25 -21.16 37.16 17.00
N LYS A 26 -21.07 37.32 18.32
CA LYS A 26 -19.81 37.26 19.05
C LYS A 26 -19.18 35.87 19.02
N TRP A 27 -19.97 34.82 19.16
CA TRP A 27 -19.46 33.44 19.07
C TRP A 27 -19.04 33.09 17.65
N MET A 28 -19.78 33.55 16.66
CA MET A 28 -19.41 33.42 15.25
C MET A 28 -18.03 34.03 14.98
N GLU A 29 -17.76 35.26 15.43
CA GLU A 29 -16.47 35.93 15.25
C GLU A 29 -15.31 35.15 15.89
N LEU A 30 -15.49 34.69 17.14
CA LEU A 30 -14.48 33.91 17.86
C LEU A 30 -14.18 32.55 17.20
N LEU A 31 -15.21 31.87 16.69
CA LEU A 31 -15.04 30.61 15.97
C LEU A 31 -14.42 30.83 14.58
N GLN A 32 -14.72 31.93 13.90
CA GLN A 32 -14.05 32.31 12.65
C GLN A 32 -12.54 32.54 12.85
N GLU A 33 -12.12 33.11 13.98
CA GLU A 33 -10.68 33.21 14.31
C GLU A 33 -10.02 31.83 14.42
N TYR A 34 -10.73 30.84 14.97
CA TYR A 34 -10.25 29.45 15.04
C TYR A 34 -10.08 28.86 13.64
N TRP A 35 -11.09 28.96 12.77
CA TRP A 35 -11.01 28.41 11.41
C TRP A 35 -9.93 29.07 10.55
N LYS A 36 -9.69 30.37 10.73
CA LYS A 36 -8.61 31.10 10.04
C LYS A 36 -7.20 30.63 10.44
N LYS A 37 -7.04 29.99 11.59
CA LYS A 37 -5.76 29.41 12.03
C LYS A 37 -5.57 27.96 11.55
N LEU A 38 -6.61 27.34 11.01
CA LEU A 38 -6.54 25.96 10.54
C LEU A 38 -5.89 25.90 9.15
N ASP A 39 -4.63 25.49 9.11
CA ASP A 39 -3.84 25.24 7.88
C ASP A 39 -3.79 23.75 7.50
N THR A 40 -4.20 22.87 8.41
CA THR A 40 -4.15 21.42 8.27
C THR A 40 -5.55 20.84 8.46
N VAL A 41 -6.04 20.15 7.44
CA VAL A 41 -7.36 19.50 7.45
C VAL A 41 -7.16 18.00 7.51
N ASN A 42 -7.23 17.44 8.72
CA ASN A 42 -7.31 15.99 8.93
C ASN A 42 -8.77 15.63 9.21
N THR A 43 -9.41 15.01 8.22
CA THR A 43 -10.85 14.75 8.27
C THR A 43 -11.23 13.64 9.26
N ASP A 44 -10.32 12.72 9.59
CA ASP A 44 -10.58 11.69 10.60
C ASP A 44 -10.53 12.24 12.03
N LYS A 45 -9.77 13.32 12.26
CA LYS A 45 -9.81 14.06 13.54
C LYS A 45 -10.96 15.05 13.59
N LEU A 46 -11.17 15.80 12.50
CA LEU A 46 -12.18 16.86 12.48
C LEU A 46 -13.59 16.29 12.39
N CYS A 47 -13.82 15.20 11.66
CA CYS A 47 -15.16 14.67 11.40
C CYS A 47 -15.39 13.29 12.04
N ILE A 48 -14.80 13.04 13.22
CA ILE A 48 -14.84 11.72 13.89
C ILE A 48 -16.26 11.24 14.22
N ASP A 49 -17.13 12.13 14.72
CA ASP A 49 -18.50 11.82 15.14
C ASP A 49 -19.57 12.23 14.10
N VAL A 50 -19.15 12.54 12.88
CA VAL A 50 -20.08 12.98 11.83
C VAL A 50 -20.69 11.76 11.16
N CYS A 51 -22.03 11.69 11.14
CA CYS A 51 -22.76 10.67 10.42
C CYS A 51 -22.36 10.64 8.94
N PHE A 52 -22.25 9.44 8.36
CA PHE A 52 -21.78 9.22 6.99
C PHE A 52 -22.51 10.09 5.96
N ASP A 53 -23.84 10.17 6.02
CA ASP A 53 -24.65 10.91 5.03
C ASP A 53 -24.34 12.42 5.01
N HIS A 54 -23.78 12.96 6.10
CA HIS A 54 -23.44 14.37 6.25
C HIS A 54 -21.93 14.61 6.25
N TRP A 55 -21.12 13.57 6.04
CA TRP A 55 -19.68 13.65 6.20
C TRP A 55 -19.05 14.58 5.16
N SER A 56 -19.36 14.40 3.87
CA SER A 56 -18.84 15.24 2.80
C SER A 56 -19.28 16.70 2.93
N ASP A 57 -20.52 16.91 3.37
CA ASP A 57 -21.05 18.25 3.67
C ASP A 57 -20.31 18.91 4.84
N CYS A 58 -19.98 18.15 5.88
CA CYS A 58 -19.20 18.64 7.01
C CYS A 58 -17.78 19.03 6.56
N VAL A 59 -17.10 18.19 5.78
CA VAL A 59 -15.75 18.50 5.25
C VAL A 59 -15.80 19.75 4.38
N ARG A 60 -16.77 19.86 3.47
CA ARG A 60 -16.98 21.07 2.66
C ARG A 60 -17.23 22.29 3.55
N ALA A 61 -18.08 22.16 4.57
CA ALA A 61 -18.38 23.24 5.51
C ALA A 61 -17.13 23.70 6.29
N VAL A 62 -16.22 22.79 6.63
CA VAL A 62 -14.90 23.11 7.20
C VAL A 62 -14.07 23.88 6.18
N LEU A 63 -13.89 23.36 4.96
CA LEU A 63 -13.07 24.00 3.92
C LEU A 63 -13.52 25.43 3.59
N VAL A 64 -14.83 25.66 3.48
CA VAL A 64 -15.39 27.01 3.22
C VAL A 64 -14.96 28.01 4.31
N ARG A 65 -14.81 27.56 5.57
CA ARG A 65 -14.45 28.39 6.73
C ARG A 65 -12.95 28.53 6.94
N CYS A 66 -12.17 27.54 6.52
CA CYS A 66 -10.72 27.54 6.71
C CYS A 66 -10.04 28.73 6.03
N SER A 67 -8.83 29.00 6.55
CA SER A 67 -7.85 29.85 5.89
C SER A 67 -7.70 29.48 4.40
N PRO A 68 -7.48 30.45 3.50
CA PRO A 68 -7.12 30.17 2.10
C PRO A 68 -5.68 29.61 1.95
N ASN A 69 -4.98 29.31 3.05
CA ASN A 69 -3.61 28.81 3.07
C ASN A 69 -3.55 27.39 3.65
N ILE A 70 -4.45 26.49 3.23
CA ILE A 70 -4.35 25.09 3.64
C ILE A 70 -3.06 24.50 3.07
N THR A 71 -2.20 23.98 3.94
CA THR A 71 -0.90 23.37 3.59
C THR A 71 -0.95 21.85 3.63
N SER A 72 -1.91 21.25 4.34
CA SER A 72 -2.07 19.80 4.39
C SER A 72 -3.54 19.38 4.42
N PHE A 73 -3.87 18.37 3.61
CA PHE A 73 -5.17 17.73 3.59
C PHE A 73 -5.01 16.21 3.71
N SER A 74 -5.76 15.59 4.62
CA SER A 74 -5.78 14.14 4.80
C SER A 74 -7.17 13.56 5.01
N PHE A 75 -7.41 12.45 4.32
CA PHE A 75 -8.56 11.58 4.42
C PHE A 75 -8.07 10.14 4.49
N GLY A 76 -8.47 9.37 5.49
CA GLY A 76 -8.07 7.98 5.60
C GLY A 76 -8.59 7.31 6.86
N ARG A 77 -9.53 6.37 6.71
CA ARG A 77 -10.30 5.79 7.83
C ARG A 77 -9.47 5.58 9.09
N ASN A 78 -9.79 6.36 10.11
CA ASN A 78 -9.53 6.00 11.50
C ASN A 78 -10.80 5.39 12.14
N CYS A 79 -11.44 4.43 11.45
CA CYS A 79 -12.61 3.72 11.97
C CYS A 79 -12.17 2.64 12.97
N GLN A 80 -11.65 3.05 14.12
CA GLN A 80 -11.62 2.21 15.31
C GLN A 80 -13.07 2.07 15.82
N GLY A 81 -13.69 0.88 15.65
CA GLY A 81 -14.72 0.43 16.60
C GLY A 81 -16.17 0.20 16.13
N THR A 82 -16.66 0.71 15.00
CA THR A 82 -18.09 0.51 14.67
C THR A 82 -18.32 -0.74 13.80
N ARG A 83 -18.87 -1.80 14.42
CA ARG A 83 -19.34 -3.06 13.80
C ARG A 83 -20.49 -2.90 12.79
N HIS A 84 -20.73 -1.71 12.25
CA HIS A 84 -21.79 -1.50 11.26
C HIS A 84 -21.29 -1.76 9.84
N ARG A 85 -22.00 -2.67 9.18
CA ARG A 85 -21.81 -3.07 7.78
C ARG A 85 -21.82 -1.83 6.86
N SER A 86 -20.72 -1.67 6.15
CA SER A 86 -20.65 -1.30 4.73
C SER A 86 -21.54 -0.16 4.22
N ILE A 87 -21.20 1.09 4.55
CA ILE A 87 -21.32 2.19 3.58
C ILE A 87 -20.03 3.02 3.69
N LYS A 88 -19.23 3.03 2.62
CA LYS A 88 -17.87 3.56 2.61
C LYS A 88 -17.93 5.10 2.53
N LYS A 89 -17.25 5.82 3.45
CA LYS A 89 -16.95 7.27 3.31
C LYS A 89 -16.48 7.54 1.87
N GLN A 90 -17.18 8.42 1.15
CA GLN A 90 -16.83 8.80 -0.21
C GLN A 90 -16.47 10.28 -0.22
N LEU A 91 -15.28 10.61 -0.72
CA LEU A 91 -14.94 11.99 -1.01
C LEU A 91 -15.69 12.44 -2.27
N LEU A 92 -16.71 13.29 -2.10
CA LEU A 92 -17.45 13.81 -3.24
C LEU A 92 -16.59 14.83 -4.03
N PRO A 93 -16.74 14.89 -5.36
CA PRO A 93 -16.08 15.87 -6.24
C PRO A 93 -16.04 17.30 -5.70
N ASP A 94 -17.16 17.78 -5.16
CA ASP A 94 -17.32 19.15 -4.65
C ASP A 94 -16.32 19.50 -3.54
N VAL A 95 -15.89 18.50 -2.74
CA VAL A 95 -14.90 18.71 -1.67
C VAL A 95 -13.53 19.02 -2.27
N LEU A 96 -13.14 18.31 -3.34
CA LEU A 96 -11.87 18.53 -4.03
C LEU A 96 -11.86 19.87 -4.78
N VAL A 97 -12.98 20.24 -5.39
CA VAL A 97 -13.15 21.55 -6.04
C VAL A 97 -13.06 22.70 -5.03
N GLU A 98 -13.61 22.53 -3.83
CA GLU A 98 -13.48 23.57 -2.79
C GLU A 98 -12.08 23.59 -2.19
N LEU A 99 -11.43 22.42 -2.03
CA LEU A 99 -10.06 22.33 -1.58
C LEU A 99 -9.10 23.04 -2.55
N SER A 100 -9.25 22.87 -3.86
CA SER A 100 -8.37 23.53 -4.84
C SER A 100 -8.41 25.06 -4.77
N LYS A 101 -9.57 25.63 -4.40
CA LYS A 101 -9.72 27.08 -4.17
C LYS A 101 -9.06 27.55 -2.86
N LYS A 102 -9.02 26.70 -1.84
CA LYS A 102 -8.58 27.02 -0.48
C LYS A 102 -7.12 26.61 -0.18
N ALA A 103 -6.50 25.87 -1.09
CA ALA A 103 -5.19 25.27 -0.87
C ALA A 103 -4.18 25.52 -2.03
N PRO A 104 -3.98 26.77 -2.50
CA PRO A 104 -2.96 27.05 -3.51
C PRO A 104 -1.51 26.78 -3.01
N LEU A 105 -1.32 26.71 -1.70
CA LEU A 105 -0.04 26.41 -1.03
C LEU A 105 -0.02 24.98 -0.44
N LEU A 106 -0.83 24.07 -0.98
CA LEU A 106 -0.89 22.69 -0.50
C LEU A 106 0.48 22.02 -0.67
N LYS A 107 1.02 21.49 0.43
CA LYS A 107 2.28 20.74 0.47
C LYS A 107 2.04 19.24 0.58
N SER A 108 0.99 18.84 1.28
CA SER A 108 0.68 17.44 1.55
C SER A 108 -0.78 17.15 1.24
N PHE A 109 -1.01 16.18 0.36
CA PHE A 109 -2.34 15.68 0.04
C PHE A 109 -2.37 14.16 0.20
N ARG A 110 -3.28 13.68 1.06
CA ARG A 110 -3.41 12.26 1.40
C ARG A 110 -4.85 11.80 1.35
N VAL A 111 -5.08 10.73 0.62
CA VAL A 111 -6.35 10.01 0.51
C VAL A 111 -6.06 8.51 0.65
N GLU A 112 -6.57 7.91 1.71
CA GLU A 112 -6.46 6.48 2.00
C GLU A 112 -7.88 5.87 2.07
N ASP A 113 -8.03 4.64 1.58
CA ASP A 113 -9.25 3.83 1.73
C ASP A 113 -10.54 4.40 1.10
N ASP A 114 -10.43 5.35 0.17
CA ASP A 114 -11.54 5.73 -0.70
C ASP A 114 -11.78 4.65 -1.76
N SER A 115 -13.04 4.31 -2.02
CA SER A 115 -13.40 3.32 -3.04
C SER A 115 -13.96 3.94 -4.31
N HIS A 116 -14.25 5.23 -4.32
CA HIS A 116 -14.87 5.93 -5.45
C HIS A 116 -14.01 7.11 -5.84
N PHE A 117 -13.06 6.85 -6.73
CA PHE A 117 -12.21 7.88 -7.31
C PHE A 117 -12.80 8.37 -8.63
N ALA A 118 -13.04 9.67 -8.75
CA ALA A 118 -13.27 10.33 -10.03
C ALA A 118 -11.98 11.05 -10.45
N ASN A 119 -11.29 10.54 -11.47
CA ASN A 119 -10.00 11.06 -11.93
C ASN A 119 -10.02 12.57 -12.21
N SER A 120 -11.10 13.06 -12.84
CA SER A 120 -11.24 14.48 -13.25
C SER A 120 -11.15 15.46 -12.08
N CYS A 121 -11.54 15.07 -10.88
CA CYS A 121 -11.52 15.95 -9.71
C CYS A 121 -10.11 16.17 -9.15
N PHE A 122 -9.26 15.15 -9.21
CA PHE A 122 -7.86 15.27 -8.79
C PHE A 122 -7.03 16.09 -9.76
N LEU A 123 -7.28 15.97 -11.07
CA LEU A 123 -6.61 16.80 -12.08
C LEU A 123 -6.80 18.29 -11.76
N SER A 124 -8.05 18.69 -11.50
CA SER A 124 -8.36 20.07 -11.12
C SER A 124 -7.65 20.53 -9.85
N LEU A 125 -7.39 19.64 -8.88
CA LEU A 125 -6.63 19.97 -7.68
C LEU A 125 -5.14 20.13 -8.02
N LEU A 126 -4.57 19.16 -8.75
CA LEU A 126 -3.16 19.11 -9.09
C LEU A 126 -2.72 20.31 -9.96
N ASP A 127 -3.57 20.75 -10.89
CA ASP A 127 -3.33 21.93 -11.72
C ASP A 127 -3.13 23.22 -10.91
N HIS A 128 -3.71 23.31 -9.71
CA HIS A 128 -3.66 24.49 -8.86
C HIS A 128 -2.65 24.38 -7.71
N CYS A 129 -2.02 23.21 -7.52
CA CYS A 129 -1.15 22.92 -6.37
C CYS A 129 0.32 22.77 -6.77
N SER A 130 0.98 23.84 -7.23
CA SER A 130 2.38 23.79 -7.66
C SER A 130 3.40 23.54 -6.53
N THR A 131 3.02 23.76 -5.26
CA THR A 131 3.86 23.58 -4.07
C THR A 131 3.83 22.17 -3.49
N LEU A 132 3.12 21.23 -4.12
CA LEU A 132 2.89 19.91 -3.56
C LEU A 132 4.20 19.11 -3.43
N GLU A 133 4.51 18.67 -2.22
CA GLU A 133 5.72 17.88 -1.89
C GLU A 133 5.37 16.41 -1.63
N GLU A 134 4.14 16.14 -1.18
CA GLU A 134 3.63 14.82 -0.85
C GLU A 134 2.26 14.59 -1.50
N PHE A 135 2.17 13.52 -2.28
CA PHE A 135 0.92 13.06 -2.89
C PHE A 135 0.71 11.58 -2.58
N VAL A 136 -0.33 11.29 -1.80
CA VAL A 136 -0.65 9.94 -1.33
C VAL A 136 -2.07 9.59 -1.71
N ILE A 137 -2.20 8.60 -2.58
CA ILE A 137 -3.46 7.92 -2.89
C ILE A 137 -3.25 6.44 -2.63
N THR A 138 -3.93 5.90 -1.62
CA THR A 138 -3.87 4.48 -1.30
C THR A 138 -5.25 3.88 -1.13
N ARG A 139 -5.37 2.61 -1.48
CA ARG A 139 -6.55 1.78 -1.30
C ARG A 139 -6.10 0.53 -0.57
N LYS A 140 -6.58 0.28 0.66
CA LYS A 140 -6.38 -1.04 1.28
C LYS A 140 -7.23 -2.05 0.54
N ASP A 141 -6.60 -2.80 -0.35
CA ASP A 141 -7.15 -4.08 -0.76
C ASP A 141 -7.11 -5.00 0.47
N TYR A 142 -8.28 -5.23 1.05
CA TYR A 142 -8.46 -6.13 2.19
C TYR A 142 -8.05 -7.55 1.79
N ASP A 143 -6.77 -7.92 1.93
CA ASP A 143 -6.21 -9.28 1.91
C ASP A 143 -7.13 -10.29 1.18
N SER A 144 -7.50 -9.97 -0.06
CA SER A 144 -8.60 -10.64 -0.77
C SER A 144 -8.10 -11.85 -1.54
N GLU A 145 -6.83 -12.22 -1.35
CA GLU A 145 -6.20 -13.34 -2.03
C GLU A 145 -6.88 -14.69 -1.71
N GLU A 146 -7.60 -14.84 -0.60
CA GLU A 146 -8.38 -16.07 -0.38
C GLU A 146 -9.83 -15.99 -0.88
N ARG A 147 -10.46 -14.81 -0.86
CA ARG A 147 -11.87 -14.65 -1.23
C ARG A 147 -12.10 -14.40 -2.73
N GLY A 148 -11.17 -13.71 -3.40
CA GLY A 148 -11.23 -13.43 -4.84
C GLY A 148 -11.13 -14.71 -5.67
N PHE A 149 -10.09 -15.50 -5.45
CA PHE A 149 -9.87 -16.76 -6.17
C PHE A 149 -10.96 -17.82 -5.92
N ALA A 150 -11.53 -17.87 -4.70
CA ALA A 150 -12.63 -18.78 -4.39
C ALA A 150 -13.94 -18.40 -5.12
N ASN A 151 -14.19 -17.10 -5.28
CA ASN A 151 -15.36 -16.59 -6.00
C ASN A 151 -15.19 -16.68 -7.52
N GLU A 152 -13.98 -16.48 -8.04
CA GLU A 152 -13.66 -16.64 -9.45
C GLU A 152 -13.75 -18.12 -9.87
N LYS A 153 -13.21 -19.05 -9.06
CA LYS A 153 -13.43 -20.50 -9.26
C LYS A 153 -14.91 -20.89 -9.18
N LYS A 154 -15.70 -20.27 -8.31
CA LYS A 154 -17.16 -20.49 -8.24
C LYS A 154 -17.88 -19.94 -9.47
N ALA A 155 -17.45 -18.80 -10.00
CA ALA A 155 -18.02 -18.19 -11.20
C ALA A 155 -17.71 -19.03 -12.44
N VAL A 156 -16.47 -19.47 -12.61
CA VAL A 156 -16.05 -20.40 -13.69
C VAL A 156 -16.83 -21.71 -13.61
N LYS A 157 -16.94 -22.31 -12.42
CA LYS A 157 -17.71 -23.55 -12.23
C LYS A 157 -19.21 -23.37 -12.52
N ARG A 158 -19.77 -22.19 -12.24
CA ARG A 158 -21.16 -21.84 -12.55
C ARG A 158 -21.37 -21.63 -14.05
N ILE A 159 -20.41 -21.02 -14.74
CA ILE A 159 -20.40 -20.87 -16.21
C ILE A 159 -20.27 -22.23 -16.90
N GLU A 160 -19.40 -23.12 -16.42
CA GLU A 160 -19.29 -24.50 -16.91
C GLU A 160 -20.58 -25.31 -16.70
N THR A 161 -21.25 -25.10 -15.56
CA THR A 161 -22.53 -25.78 -15.26
C THR A 161 -23.67 -25.27 -16.16
N LEU A 162 -23.65 -23.97 -16.52
CA LEU A 162 -24.61 -23.37 -17.45
C LEU A 162 -24.32 -23.79 -18.90
N SER A 163 -23.05 -23.88 -19.28
CA SER A 163 -22.61 -24.38 -20.60
C SER A 163 -22.98 -25.85 -20.84
N LYS A 164 -23.05 -26.67 -19.79
CA LYS A 164 -23.53 -28.07 -19.88
C LYS A 164 -25.05 -28.20 -20.00
N LYS A 165 -25.82 -27.15 -19.67
CA LYS A 165 -27.30 -27.14 -19.73
C LYS A 165 -27.85 -26.62 -21.05
N SER A 166 -27.09 -25.79 -21.76
CA SER A 166 -27.35 -25.45 -23.17
C SER A 166 -26.64 -26.49 -24.03
N GLU A 167 -27.33 -27.19 -24.93
CA GLU A 167 -26.75 -28.11 -25.92
C GLU A 167 -25.76 -27.40 -26.87
N ILE A 168 -24.57 -27.04 -26.36
CA ILE A 168 -23.44 -26.55 -27.15
C ILE A 168 -22.39 -27.65 -27.11
N VAL A 169 -22.27 -28.31 -28.24
CA VAL A 169 -21.42 -29.47 -28.49
C VAL A 169 -19.95 -29.04 -28.63
N ASP A 170 -19.10 -29.83 -27.96
CA ASP A 170 -17.65 -30.00 -28.09
C ASP A 170 -16.73 -28.86 -27.60
N VAL A 171 -16.26 -29.00 -26.36
CA VAL A 171 -14.97 -28.45 -25.93
C VAL A 171 -14.08 -29.64 -25.59
N ARG A 172 -13.19 -29.99 -26.53
CA ARG A 172 -12.14 -30.98 -26.28
C ARG A 172 -11.16 -30.44 -25.24
N GLU A 173 -10.94 -31.27 -24.23
CA GLU A 173 -9.77 -31.25 -23.36
C GLU A 173 -8.52 -31.27 -24.25
N ASP A 174 -7.77 -30.16 -24.30
CA ASP A 174 -6.32 -30.11 -24.60
C ASP A 174 -5.90 -28.66 -24.83
N THR A 175 -5.74 -27.88 -23.76
CA THR A 175 -4.81 -26.74 -23.78
C THR A 175 -4.22 -26.53 -22.40
N VAL A 176 -3.06 -27.14 -22.21
CA VAL A 176 -2.08 -26.79 -21.18
C VAL A 176 -1.84 -25.28 -21.25
N ILE A 177 -2.28 -24.51 -20.24
CA ILE A 177 -1.89 -23.11 -20.10
C ILE A 177 -0.48 -23.07 -19.51
N THR A 178 0.49 -23.31 -20.37
CA THR A 178 1.84 -22.77 -20.25
C THR A 178 2.10 -21.96 -21.50
N LYS A 179 2.13 -20.63 -21.37
CA LYS A 179 3.05 -19.76 -22.11
C LYS A 179 2.96 -18.32 -21.61
N GLN A 180 4.10 -17.86 -21.07
CA GLN A 180 4.54 -16.48 -21.17
C GLN A 180 4.32 -15.99 -22.61
N THR A 181 3.64 -14.87 -22.77
CA THR A 181 3.71 -14.07 -23.98
C THR A 181 4.25 -12.72 -23.59
N GLU A 182 5.48 -12.45 -24.02
CA GLU A 182 6.08 -11.13 -24.11
C GLU A 182 5.09 -10.18 -24.81
N PHE A 183 4.81 -9.04 -24.20
CA PHE A 183 4.04 -7.97 -24.83
C PHE A 183 5.04 -6.89 -25.24
N ASP A 184 5.48 -7.01 -26.49
CA ASP A 184 6.07 -5.90 -27.23
C ASP A 184 4.96 -4.97 -27.74
N GLY A 185 5.33 -3.72 -28.01
CA GLY A 185 4.42 -2.60 -28.26
C GLY A 185 3.40 -2.80 -29.39
N ASP A 186 2.38 -1.94 -29.34
CA ASP A 186 1.35 -1.72 -30.37
C ASP A 186 0.37 -2.87 -30.63
N SER A 187 -0.62 -3.02 -29.76
CA SER A 187 -1.95 -3.54 -30.16
C SER A 187 -3.02 -3.20 -29.13
N LEU A 188 -4.05 -2.49 -29.58
CA LEU A 188 -5.34 -2.36 -28.93
C LEU A 188 -6.00 -3.75 -28.83
N ILE A 189 -5.81 -4.48 -27.72
CA ILE A 189 -6.52 -5.75 -27.50
C ILE A 189 -7.87 -5.47 -26.84
N ILE A 190 -8.88 -5.36 -27.71
CA ILE A 190 -10.19 -5.92 -27.41
C ILE A 190 -9.96 -7.42 -27.22
N CYS A 191 -10.13 -7.93 -25.99
CA CYS A 191 -10.18 -9.38 -25.78
C CYS A 191 -11.46 -9.94 -26.41
N LYS A 192 -11.37 -10.27 -27.70
CA LYS A 192 -12.08 -11.39 -28.29
C LYS A 192 -11.27 -11.90 -29.45
N ASN A 193 -10.82 -13.14 -29.39
CA ASN A 193 -11.25 -14.13 -30.38
C ASN A 193 -10.64 -15.52 -30.14
N VAL A 194 -11.50 -16.55 -30.20
CA VAL A 194 -11.14 -17.79 -30.90
C VAL A 194 -11.08 -17.40 -32.38
N GLY A 195 -9.89 -17.43 -32.96
CA GLY A 195 -9.64 -16.98 -34.33
C GLY A 195 -9.93 -18.03 -35.39
N GLN A 196 -10.13 -17.59 -36.63
CA GLN A 196 -9.34 -18.02 -37.77
C GLN A 196 -9.35 -16.96 -38.89
N ARG A 197 -8.22 -16.92 -39.61
CA ARG A 197 -7.84 -16.00 -40.68
C ARG A 197 -8.78 -16.08 -41.89
N LYS A 198 -9.01 -14.94 -42.56
CA LYS A 198 -8.64 -14.69 -43.97
C LYS A 198 -8.94 -13.24 -44.35
N ASN A 199 -8.04 -12.68 -45.17
CA ASN A 199 -8.23 -11.43 -45.90
C ASN A 199 -9.65 -11.29 -46.46
N SER A 200 -10.27 -10.13 -46.24
CA SER A 200 -11.07 -9.34 -47.19
C SER A 200 -12.23 -8.62 -46.49
N MET A 201 -12.28 -7.30 -46.71
CA MET A 201 -13.45 -6.41 -46.75
C MET A 201 -14.44 -6.35 -45.57
N PHE A 202 -15.11 -5.19 -45.49
CA PHE A 202 -16.17 -4.78 -44.59
C PHE A 202 -15.69 -4.34 -43.20
N GLY A 203 -16.09 -3.17 -42.69
CA GLY A 203 -17.26 -2.37 -43.03
C GLY A 203 -17.82 -1.85 -41.71
N ASP A 204 -17.95 -0.54 -41.65
CA ASP A 204 -18.46 0.30 -40.56
C ASP A 204 -19.51 -0.38 -39.65
N LEU A 205 -19.11 -0.70 -38.41
CA LEU A 205 -20.00 -1.20 -37.36
C LEU A 205 -20.18 -0.10 -36.32
N SER A 206 -21.19 0.73 -36.57
CA SER A 206 -21.55 1.92 -35.80
C SER A 206 -21.59 1.72 -34.27
N SER A 207 -21.02 2.72 -33.59
CA SER A 207 -20.76 2.94 -32.17
C SER A 207 -21.94 2.76 -31.19
N LYS A 208 -23.17 2.55 -31.66
CA LYS A 208 -24.37 2.39 -30.81
C LYS A 208 -24.50 0.99 -30.17
N LYS A 209 -23.98 -0.07 -30.78
CA LYS A 209 -24.06 -1.43 -30.20
C LYS A 209 -23.07 -1.66 -29.05
N ILE A 210 -21.91 -0.99 -29.08
CA ILE A 210 -20.89 -1.05 -28.03
C ILE A 210 -21.37 -0.30 -26.77
N LEU A 211 -21.97 0.88 -26.95
CA LEU A 211 -22.55 1.66 -25.85
C LEU A 211 -23.72 0.94 -25.16
N ASN A 212 -24.60 0.26 -25.91
CA ASN A 212 -25.69 -0.52 -25.33
C ASN A 212 -25.22 -1.79 -24.60
N ALA A 213 -24.08 -2.37 -24.99
CA ALA A 213 -23.49 -3.51 -24.28
C ALA A 213 -22.81 -3.09 -22.96
N LEU A 214 -22.23 -1.89 -22.92
CA LEU A 214 -21.65 -1.31 -21.72
C LEU A 214 -22.73 -0.92 -20.68
N SER A 215 -23.84 -0.31 -21.12
CA SER A 215 -24.93 0.01 -20.18
C SER A 215 -25.71 -1.22 -19.69
N ALA A 216 -25.78 -2.28 -20.50
CA ALA A 216 -26.35 -3.56 -20.07
C ALA A 216 -25.48 -4.28 -19.02
N ALA A 217 -24.17 -4.06 -19.00
CA ALA A 217 -23.26 -4.58 -17.99
C ALA A 217 -23.37 -3.83 -16.64
N GLU A 218 -23.72 -2.54 -16.67
CA GLU A 218 -24.00 -1.74 -15.47
C GLU A 218 -25.35 -2.09 -14.82
N ALA A 219 -26.31 -2.59 -15.60
CA ALA A 219 -27.67 -2.88 -15.13
C ALA A 219 -27.85 -4.25 -14.44
N VAL A 220 -26.88 -5.16 -14.56
CA VAL A 220 -26.95 -6.48 -13.90
C VAL A 220 -26.23 -6.39 -12.56
N GLY A 221 -27.00 -6.04 -11.52
CA GLY A 221 -26.57 -5.89 -10.14
C GLY A 221 -25.66 -7.03 -9.66
N HIS A 222 -24.37 -6.74 -9.65
CA HIS A 222 -23.37 -7.38 -8.82
C HIS A 222 -22.59 -6.25 -8.16
N ASP A 223 -22.27 -6.43 -6.87
CA ASP A 223 -21.41 -5.58 -6.01
C ASP A 223 -19.95 -5.44 -6.53
N SER A 224 -19.74 -5.52 -7.84
CA SER A 224 -18.50 -5.37 -8.56
C SER A 224 -18.35 -3.93 -9.09
N CYS A 225 -18.46 -2.93 -8.21
CA CYS A 225 -17.92 -1.60 -8.47
C CYS A 225 -16.37 -1.66 -8.39
N TYR A 226 -15.74 -2.37 -9.33
CA TYR A 226 -14.33 -2.17 -9.62
C TYR A 226 -14.23 -0.99 -10.59
N SER A 227 -14.50 0.21 -10.09
CA SER A 227 -14.04 1.43 -10.75
C SER A 227 -12.51 1.37 -10.72
N TYR A 228 -11.91 0.92 -11.82
CA TYR A 228 -10.47 0.97 -12.01
C TYR A 228 -10.04 2.42 -11.84
N LEU A 229 -9.15 2.71 -10.89
CA LEU A 229 -8.47 4.00 -10.83
C LEU A 229 -7.43 3.98 -11.95
N TYR A 230 -7.85 4.43 -13.14
CA TYR A 230 -6.92 4.66 -14.24
C TYR A 230 -6.10 5.90 -13.93
N ILE A 231 -5.00 5.75 -13.20
CA ILE A 231 -3.93 6.75 -13.27
C ILE A 231 -3.19 6.46 -14.58
N ASP A 232 -3.62 7.14 -15.64
CA ASP A 232 -2.98 7.10 -16.94
C ASP A 232 -1.77 8.06 -16.96
N ASP A 233 -1.00 8.00 -18.04
CA ASP A 233 0.17 8.84 -18.23
C ASP A 233 -0.23 10.34 -18.18
N ASP A 234 -1.41 10.68 -18.70
CA ASP A 234 -2.01 12.02 -18.64
C ASP A 234 -2.19 12.48 -17.18
N PHE A 235 -2.79 11.66 -16.31
CA PHE A 235 -2.89 11.97 -14.87
C PHE A 235 -1.51 12.23 -14.24
N MET A 236 -0.54 11.39 -14.58
CA MET A 236 0.81 11.50 -14.02
C MET A 236 1.55 12.77 -14.49
N GLU A 237 1.19 13.32 -15.66
CA GLU A 237 1.70 14.63 -16.10
C GLU A 237 1.21 15.80 -15.25
N HIS A 238 0.13 15.64 -14.49
CA HIS A 238 -0.39 16.71 -13.62
C HIS A 238 0.32 16.72 -12.26
N ILE A 239 1.11 15.68 -11.94
CA ILE A 239 1.88 15.65 -10.69
C ILE A 239 3.01 16.70 -10.75
N PRO A 240 3.06 17.63 -9.78
CA PRO A 240 4.08 18.67 -9.76
C PRO A 240 5.50 18.11 -9.60
N PRO A 241 6.52 18.71 -10.26
CA PRO A 241 7.92 18.27 -10.14
C PRO A 241 8.52 18.51 -8.74
N THR A 242 7.82 19.25 -7.89
CA THR A 242 8.13 19.49 -6.47
C THR A 242 7.89 18.26 -5.60
N VAL A 243 7.11 17.28 -6.07
CA VAL A 243 6.79 16.06 -5.31
C VAL A 243 8.05 15.24 -5.02
N SER A 244 8.23 14.95 -3.74
CA SER A 244 9.30 14.12 -3.19
C SER A 244 8.80 12.78 -2.63
N ILE A 245 7.53 12.73 -2.26
CA ILE A 245 6.84 11.55 -1.73
C ILE A 245 5.64 11.28 -2.63
N LEU A 246 5.67 10.15 -3.33
CA LEU A 246 4.60 9.72 -4.20
C LEU A 246 4.15 8.32 -3.80
N CYS A 247 2.92 8.21 -3.28
CA CYS A 247 2.28 6.93 -3.01
C CYS A 247 1.04 6.80 -3.89
N ILE A 248 1.02 5.81 -4.76
CA ILE A 248 -0.08 5.47 -5.66
C ILE A 248 -0.33 3.97 -5.54
N SER A 249 -0.94 3.55 -4.44
CA SER A 249 -1.14 2.14 -4.10
C SER A 249 -2.62 1.80 -4.24
N ALA A 250 -3.09 1.52 -5.45
CA ALA A 250 -4.52 1.38 -5.73
C ALA A 250 -4.95 -0.01 -6.20
N GLY A 251 -4.18 -1.06 -5.90
CA GLY A 251 -4.57 -2.43 -6.22
C GLY A 251 -4.42 -2.79 -7.70
N GLU A 252 -5.00 -3.92 -8.10
CA GLU A 252 -5.13 -4.34 -9.52
C GLU A 252 -5.88 -3.32 -10.39
N ALA A 253 -6.52 -2.33 -9.75
CA ALA A 253 -7.18 -1.23 -10.40
C ALA A 253 -6.20 -0.19 -10.99
N LEU A 254 -4.94 -0.17 -10.56
CA LEU A 254 -3.93 0.80 -11.00
C LEU A 254 -3.11 0.31 -12.20
N LYS A 255 -3.23 1.01 -13.34
CA LYS A 255 -2.49 0.68 -14.56
C LYS A 255 -1.51 1.80 -14.96
N ILE A 256 -0.23 1.66 -14.59
CA ILE A 256 0.84 2.56 -15.01
C ILE A 256 1.48 1.97 -16.28
N ARG A 257 1.20 2.55 -17.44
CA ARG A 257 1.77 2.06 -18.71
C ARG A 257 3.19 2.55 -18.93
N ASN A 258 3.50 3.76 -18.48
CA ASN A 258 4.82 4.35 -18.63
C ASN A 258 5.25 5.09 -17.36
N ALA A 259 6.55 5.06 -17.05
CA ALA A 259 7.16 5.82 -15.95
C ALA A 259 7.86 7.11 -16.42
N ASN A 260 7.60 7.58 -17.65
CA ASN A 260 8.17 8.82 -18.19
C ASN A 260 7.94 10.04 -17.28
N PHE A 261 6.84 10.09 -16.52
CA PHE A 261 6.57 11.17 -15.56
C PHE A 261 7.68 11.31 -14.51
N VAL A 262 8.37 10.22 -14.14
CA VAL A 262 9.48 10.21 -13.17
C VAL A 262 10.62 11.11 -13.65
N SER A 263 10.81 11.25 -14.97
CA SER A 263 11.81 12.16 -15.53
C SER A 263 11.67 13.60 -15.03
N ARG A 264 10.45 14.03 -14.70
CA ARG A 264 10.13 15.36 -14.15
C ARG A 264 10.29 15.42 -12.63
N LEU A 265 10.11 14.30 -11.93
CA LEU A 265 10.13 14.22 -10.47
C LEU A 265 11.57 14.10 -9.92
N LYS A 266 12.42 15.09 -10.21
CA LYS A 266 13.84 15.06 -9.80
C LYS A 266 14.07 15.07 -8.28
N LYS A 267 13.05 15.47 -7.51
CA LYS A 267 13.06 15.48 -6.03
C LYS A 267 12.50 14.19 -5.42
N LEU A 268 12.09 13.20 -6.23
CA LEU A 268 11.49 11.97 -5.74
C LEU A 268 12.47 11.21 -4.83
N ARG A 269 12.04 10.95 -3.60
CA ARG A 269 12.78 10.22 -2.56
C ARG A 269 12.01 9.00 -2.07
N LEU A 270 10.67 9.03 -2.12
CA LEU A 270 9.81 7.90 -1.81
C LEU A 270 8.85 7.61 -2.95
N PHE A 271 8.84 6.36 -3.38
CA PHE A 271 7.86 5.83 -4.31
C PHE A 271 7.20 4.56 -3.75
N ASP A 272 5.89 4.63 -3.52
CA ASP A 272 5.06 3.48 -3.15
C ASP A 272 4.06 3.23 -4.27
N ALA A 273 4.18 2.07 -4.91
CA ALA A 273 3.28 1.62 -5.96
C ALA A 273 2.89 0.16 -5.73
N GLN A 274 2.50 -0.18 -4.50
CA GLN A 274 2.03 -1.52 -4.19
C GLN A 274 0.84 -1.94 -5.06
N TYR A 275 0.79 -3.22 -5.42
CA TYR A 275 -0.21 -3.81 -6.29
C TYR A 275 -0.34 -3.15 -7.68
N SER A 276 0.63 -2.31 -8.07
CA SER A 276 0.59 -1.64 -9.37
C SER A 276 0.86 -2.58 -10.53
N PHE A 277 0.29 -2.26 -11.68
CA PHE A 277 0.65 -2.84 -12.97
C PHE A 277 1.94 -2.20 -13.52
N LEU A 278 3.06 -2.31 -12.79
CA LEU A 278 4.37 -1.91 -13.32
C LEU A 278 5.02 -3.11 -14.02
N SER A 279 5.46 -2.92 -15.26
CA SER A 279 6.28 -3.90 -15.99
C SER A 279 7.77 -3.51 -15.95
N LEU A 280 8.64 -4.32 -16.58
CA LEU A 280 10.10 -4.12 -16.53
C LEU A 280 10.54 -2.75 -17.08
N LYS A 281 9.98 -2.30 -18.20
CA LYS A 281 10.41 -1.05 -18.85
C LYS A 281 10.11 0.19 -17.97
N PRO A 282 8.89 0.37 -17.44
CA PRO A 282 8.61 1.40 -16.44
C PRO A 282 9.50 1.34 -15.19
N LEU A 283 9.88 0.14 -14.72
CA LEU A 283 10.82 0.00 -13.61
C LEU A 283 12.21 0.54 -13.97
N GLN A 284 12.73 0.20 -15.15
CA GLN A 284 14.02 0.71 -15.64
C GLN A 284 13.98 2.23 -15.78
N ASP A 285 12.90 2.77 -16.33
CA ASP A 285 12.74 4.22 -16.50
C ASP A 285 12.63 4.92 -15.13
N LEU A 286 11.94 4.35 -14.14
CA LEU A 286 11.91 4.84 -12.76
C LEU A 286 13.32 4.90 -12.16
N VAL A 287 14.06 3.79 -12.26
CA VAL A 287 15.43 3.66 -11.73
C VAL A 287 16.37 4.69 -12.37
N HIS A 288 16.32 4.82 -13.70
CA HIS A 288 17.17 5.73 -14.45
C HIS A 288 16.90 7.21 -14.12
N HIS A 289 15.62 7.56 -13.95
CA HIS A 289 15.22 8.95 -13.77
C HIS A 289 15.15 9.41 -12.31
N ALA A 290 15.05 8.49 -11.35
CA ALA A 290 15.02 8.77 -9.90
C ALA A 290 16.16 8.06 -9.14
N PRO A 291 17.44 8.34 -9.44
CA PRO A 291 18.59 7.68 -8.78
C PRO A 291 18.76 8.09 -7.29
N ASN A 292 18.05 9.12 -6.83
CA ASN A 292 18.08 9.60 -5.45
C ASN A 292 17.01 8.97 -4.56
N LEU A 293 16.32 7.94 -5.04
CA LEU A 293 15.28 7.26 -4.29
C LEU A 293 15.86 6.61 -3.03
N LEU A 294 15.17 6.81 -1.90
CA LEU A 294 15.54 6.29 -0.59
C LEU A 294 14.57 5.22 -0.10
N TYR A 295 13.32 5.29 -0.55
CA TYR A 295 12.27 4.33 -0.24
C TYR A 295 11.59 3.88 -1.53
N LEU A 296 11.49 2.56 -1.71
CA LEU A 296 10.75 1.93 -2.80
C LEU A 296 9.87 0.81 -2.26
N ASP A 297 8.58 0.87 -2.56
CA ASP A 297 7.64 -0.22 -2.28
C ASP A 297 6.96 -0.68 -3.56
N LEU A 298 7.30 -1.89 -3.97
CA LEU A 298 6.75 -2.61 -5.12
C LEU A 298 6.14 -3.95 -4.66
N SER A 299 5.58 -3.97 -3.45
CA SER A 299 4.91 -5.16 -2.94
C SER A 299 3.73 -5.53 -3.85
N ASN A 300 3.57 -6.81 -4.13
CA ASN A 300 2.53 -7.38 -4.98
C ASN A 300 2.54 -6.88 -6.44
N SER A 301 3.69 -6.42 -6.94
CA SER A 301 3.90 -6.04 -8.35
C SER A 301 4.12 -7.27 -9.24
N ARG A 302 3.03 -8.03 -9.48
CA ARG A 302 3.06 -9.33 -10.19
C ARG A 302 3.52 -9.27 -11.66
N PHE A 303 3.57 -8.08 -12.25
CA PHE A 303 3.94 -7.86 -13.67
C PHE A 303 5.41 -7.52 -13.87
N ILE A 304 6.17 -7.30 -12.78
CA ILE A 304 7.61 -7.14 -12.86
C ILE A 304 8.25 -8.52 -12.98
N THR A 305 8.86 -8.78 -14.14
CA THR A 305 9.51 -10.05 -14.45
C THR A 305 10.97 -10.12 -14.02
N ASP A 306 11.62 -8.96 -13.86
CA ASP A 306 13.00 -8.83 -13.41
C ASP A 306 13.16 -7.60 -12.49
N PHE A 307 13.65 -7.83 -11.29
CA PHE A 307 13.87 -6.80 -10.27
C PHE A 307 15.33 -6.31 -10.22
N SER A 308 16.22 -6.89 -11.04
CA SER A 308 17.65 -6.54 -11.07
C SER A 308 17.95 -5.05 -11.25
N PRO A 309 17.18 -4.26 -12.05
CA PRO A 309 17.43 -2.82 -12.20
C PRO A 309 17.41 -2.04 -10.89
N ILE A 310 16.69 -2.51 -9.86
CA ILE A 310 16.65 -1.85 -8.54
C ILE A 310 18.06 -1.74 -7.94
N GLY A 311 18.99 -2.64 -8.29
CA GLY A 311 20.39 -2.58 -7.87
C GLY A 311 21.11 -1.29 -8.25
N GLU A 312 20.65 -0.55 -9.26
CA GLU A 312 21.28 0.74 -9.65
C GLU A 312 20.96 1.87 -8.65
N LEU A 313 19.96 1.69 -7.77
CA LEU A 313 19.57 2.66 -6.75
C LEU A 313 20.52 2.65 -5.54
N SER A 314 21.76 3.10 -5.76
CA SER A 314 22.83 3.10 -4.73
C SER A 314 22.51 3.86 -3.43
N LYS A 315 21.54 4.78 -3.46
CA LYS A 315 21.09 5.55 -2.29
C LYS A 315 19.90 4.92 -1.56
N LEU A 316 19.34 3.83 -2.07
CA LEU A 316 18.15 3.21 -1.51
C LEU A 316 18.41 2.71 -0.08
N ARG A 317 17.54 3.10 0.85
CA ARG A 317 17.62 2.73 2.27
C ARG A 317 16.52 1.76 2.67
N CYS A 318 15.35 1.82 2.03
CA CYS A 318 14.21 0.95 2.33
C CYS A 318 13.62 0.36 1.05
N LEU A 319 13.54 -0.97 1.00
CA LEU A 319 12.98 -1.71 -0.13
C LEU A 319 11.96 -2.75 0.35
N LEU A 320 10.72 -2.62 -0.11
CA LEU A 320 9.64 -3.55 0.19
C LEU A 320 9.18 -4.23 -1.10
N LEU A 321 9.27 -5.56 -1.14
CA LEU A 321 8.91 -6.41 -2.29
C LEU A 321 7.96 -7.55 -1.87
N ASN A 322 7.13 -7.32 -0.86
CA ASN A 322 6.28 -8.36 -0.28
C ASN A 322 5.34 -8.96 -1.33
N GLY A 323 5.03 -10.26 -1.23
CA GLY A 323 4.04 -10.90 -2.09
C GLY A 323 4.44 -11.06 -3.56
N ASN A 324 5.66 -10.67 -3.96
CA ASN A 324 6.21 -10.96 -5.28
C ASN A 324 6.64 -12.43 -5.36
N ARG A 325 5.67 -13.30 -5.64
CA ARG A 325 5.83 -14.76 -5.49
C ARG A 325 6.53 -15.48 -6.63
N ILE A 326 6.70 -14.88 -7.80
CA ILE A 326 7.07 -15.63 -9.02
C ILE A 326 8.49 -15.28 -9.50
N HIS A 327 8.82 -13.99 -9.55
CA HIS A 327 9.96 -13.48 -10.31
C HIS A 327 11.19 -13.12 -9.47
N LEU A 328 11.08 -13.12 -8.13
CA LEU A 328 12.24 -12.92 -7.26
C LEU A 328 13.03 -14.21 -7.12
N LYS A 329 14.31 -14.19 -7.55
CA LYS A 329 15.30 -15.28 -7.42
C LYS A 329 16.68 -14.70 -7.05
N ASN A 330 17.68 -15.58 -6.91
CA ASN A 330 19.05 -15.24 -6.52
C ASN A 330 19.65 -14.12 -7.38
N GLU A 331 19.50 -14.17 -8.70
CA GLU A 331 20.08 -13.17 -9.62
C GLU A 331 19.59 -11.76 -9.31
N GLN A 332 18.27 -11.59 -9.17
CA GLN A 332 17.64 -10.31 -8.81
C GLN A 332 18.08 -9.84 -7.43
N LEU A 333 18.04 -10.72 -6.43
CA LEU A 333 18.48 -10.37 -5.07
C LEU A 333 19.97 -10.02 -5.03
N SER A 334 20.81 -10.71 -5.80
CA SER A 334 22.24 -10.42 -5.90
C SER A 334 22.49 -9.04 -6.49
N ALA A 335 21.80 -8.67 -7.58
CA ALA A 335 21.88 -7.34 -8.15
C ALA A 335 21.47 -6.26 -7.13
N ILE A 336 20.36 -6.48 -6.42
CA ILE A 336 19.85 -5.55 -5.40
C ILE A 336 20.83 -5.42 -4.23
N ILE A 337 21.26 -6.53 -3.62
CA ILE A 337 22.13 -6.51 -2.43
C ILE A 337 23.52 -5.93 -2.75
N ASN A 338 24.08 -6.22 -3.92
CA ASN A 338 25.39 -5.70 -4.30
C ASN A 338 25.34 -4.22 -4.70
N GLY A 339 24.23 -3.77 -5.29
CA GLY A 339 24.10 -2.40 -5.81
C GLY A 339 23.53 -1.39 -4.79
N CYS A 340 22.56 -1.79 -3.98
CA CYS A 340 21.96 -0.97 -2.93
C CYS A 340 22.84 -0.95 -1.66
N THR A 341 24.02 -0.35 -1.75
CA THR A 341 25.04 -0.38 -0.69
C THR A 341 24.67 0.34 0.60
N LEU A 342 23.59 1.13 0.61
CA LEU A 342 23.06 1.85 1.78
C LEU A 342 21.75 1.26 2.31
N LEU A 343 21.38 0.03 1.89
CA LEU A 343 20.11 -0.58 2.26
C LEU A 343 20.06 -0.88 3.76
N GLU A 344 19.04 -0.36 4.43
CA GLU A 344 18.80 -0.52 5.88
C GLU A 344 17.58 -1.39 6.16
N VAL A 345 16.57 -1.39 5.29
CA VAL A 345 15.33 -2.16 5.45
C VAL A 345 15.05 -2.97 4.18
N LEU A 346 14.83 -4.28 4.38
CA LEU A 346 14.43 -5.20 3.31
C LEU A 346 13.24 -6.04 3.77
N SER A 347 12.16 -6.00 2.99
CA SER A 347 10.97 -6.82 3.25
C SER A 347 10.64 -7.70 2.05
N LEU A 348 10.65 -9.01 2.27
CA LEU A 348 10.32 -10.07 1.30
C LEU A 348 9.19 -10.98 1.83
N LYS A 349 8.29 -10.44 2.66
CA LYS A 349 7.19 -11.21 3.27
C LYS A 349 6.37 -11.89 2.18
N ARG A 350 5.97 -13.14 2.42
CA ARG A 350 5.14 -13.96 1.52
C ARG A 350 5.74 -14.16 0.11
N CYS A 351 7.06 -13.99 -0.08
CA CYS A 351 7.79 -14.35 -1.30
C CYS A 351 8.11 -15.85 -1.31
N SER A 352 7.08 -16.68 -1.46
CA SER A 352 7.13 -18.13 -1.20
C SER A 352 7.98 -18.97 -2.17
N LYS A 353 8.49 -18.41 -3.28
CA LYS A 353 9.36 -19.13 -4.23
C LYS A 353 10.85 -18.90 -4.00
N LEU A 354 11.23 -18.04 -3.07
CA LEU A 354 12.63 -17.87 -2.68
C LEU A 354 13.12 -19.13 -1.97
N SER A 355 14.18 -19.73 -2.51
CA SER A 355 14.87 -20.88 -1.94
C SER A 355 15.93 -20.46 -0.92
N ASN A 356 16.45 -21.45 -0.20
CA ASN A 356 17.58 -21.28 0.71
C ASN A 356 18.77 -20.56 0.04
N GLU A 357 19.15 -21.00 -1.17
CA GLU A 357 20.27 -20.42 -1.92
C GLU A 357 19.99 -18.99 -2.40
N ASP A 358 18.74 -18.69 -2.77
CA ASP A 358 18.36 -17.32 -3.13
C ASP A 358 18.54 -16.36 -1.95
N LEU A 359 18.20 -16.80 -0.74
CA LEU A 359 18.19 -15.96 0.47
C LEU A 359 19.58 -15.77 1.10
N LYS A 360 20.51 -16.71 0.92
CA LYS A 360 21.87 -16.61 1.49
C LYS A 360 22.58 -15.32 1.09
N ILE A 361 22.27 -14.75 -0.08
CA ILE A 361 22.88 -13.50 -0.55
C ILE A 361 22.60 -12.31 0.38
N ILE A 362 21.48 -12.33 1.13
CA ILE A 362 21.10 -11.27 2.08
C ILE A 362 22.18 -11.10 3.16
N SER A 363 22.90 -12.17 3.52
CA SER A 363 24.01 -12.11 4.48
C SER A 363 25.15 -11.18 4.05
N LYS A 364 25.24 -10.79 2.77
CA LYS A 364 26.24 -9.82 2.31
C LYS A 364 25.85 -8.36 2.56
N CYS A 365 24.61 -8.10 2.99
CA CYS A 365 24.10 -6.75 3.24
C CYS A 365 24.42 -6.30 4.67
N ALA A 366 25.68 -5.92 4.93
CA ALA A 366 26.14 -5.57 6.27
C ALA A 366 25.48 -4.28 6.86
N THR A 367 24.85 -3.47 6.03
CA THR A 367 24.16 -2.22 6.41
C THR A 367 22.74 -2.44 6.94
N LEU A 368 22.18 -3.64 6.73
CA LEU A 368 20.78 -3.93 7.02
C LEU A 368 20.49 -3.89 8.53
N LYS A 369 19.41 -3.20 8.88
CA LYS A 369 18.91 -3.00 10.25
C LYS A 369 17.56 -3.66 10.47
N GLU A 370 16.75 -3.78 9.42
CA GLU A 370 15.44 -4.43 9.50
C GLU A 370 15.28 -5.44 8.35
N LEU A 371 14.93 -6.67 8.71
CA LEU A 371 14.72 -7.75 7.76
C LEU A 371 13.40 -8.45 8.04
N HIS A 372 12.54 -8.48 7.03
CA HIS A 372 11.24 -9.13 7.12
C HIS A 372 11.09 -10.25 6.10
N LEU A 373 10.99 -11.47 6.60
CA LEU A 373 10.92 -12.72 5.83
C LEU A 373 9.68 -13.56 6.19
N ALA A 374 8.68 -12.96 6.85
CA ALA A 374 7.48 -13.67 7.27
C ALA A 374 6.81 -14.43 6.11
N GLY A 375 6.56 -15.73 6.29
CA GLY A 375 5.95 -16.60 5.28
C GLY A 375 6.85 -16.94 4.09
N VAL A 376 8.17 -16.75 4.20
CA VAL A 376 9.15 -17.25 3.22
C VAL A 376 9.50 -18.70 3.58
N THR A 377 8.74 -19.65 3.03
CA THR A 377 8.79 -21.07 3.42
C THR A 377 10.04 -21.81 2.95
N GLY A 378 10.78 -21.28 1.97
CA GLY A 378 12.02 -21.88 1.46
C GLY A 378 13.27 -21.58 2.30
N MET A 379 13.15 -20.80 3.37
CA MET A 379 14.25 -20.50 4.29
C MET A 379 14.55 -21.68 5.21
N THR A 380 15.83 -22.01 5.39
CA THR A 380 16.28 -23.06 6.33
C THR A 380 17.25 -22.50 7.36
N ASP A 381 17.64 -23.35 8.32
CA ASP A 381 18.63 -23.04 9.36
C ASP A 381 19.93 -22.44 8.79
N ASP A 382 20.42 -22.97 7.66
CA ASP A 382 21.65 -22.50 7.03
C ASP A 382 21.57 -21.03 6.63
N THR A 383 20.45 -20.61 6.04
CA THR A 383 20.23 -19.21 5.67
C THR A 383 20.15 -18.31 6.90
N LEU A 384 19.47 -18.74 7.95
CA LEU A 384 19.36 -17.95 9.18
C LEU A 384 20.73 -17.78 9.85
N ILE A 385 21.55 -18.84 9.88
CA ILE A 385 22.93 -18.79 10.39
C ILE A 385 23.78 -17.81 9.56
N CYS A 386 23.69 -17.87 8.23
CA CYS A 386 24.39 -16.92 7.35
C CYS A 386 23.97 -15.48 7.62
N ILE A 387 22.68 -15.20 7.78
CA ILE A 387 22.15 -13.87 8.09
C ILE A 387 22.67 -13.40 9.46
N ALA A 388 22.60 -14.26 10.48
CA ALA A 388 23.05 -13.94 11.84
C ALA A 388 24.54 -13.56 11.89
N PHE A 389 25.37 -14.16 11.04
CA PHE A 389 26.80 -13.83 10.93
C PHE A 389 27.08 -12.61 10.04
N GLY A 390 26.39 -12.50 8.91
CA GLY A 390 26.68 -11.51 7.88
C GLY A 390 26.03 -10.14 8.07
N VAL A 391 25.01 -10.04 8.92
CA VAL A 391 24.21 -8.83 9.13
C VAL A 391 24.32 -8.32 10.58
N PRO A 392 25.47 -7.77 10.99
CA PRO A 392 25.76 -7.45 12.40
C PRO A 392 24.96 -6.26 12.95
N LEU A 393 24.37 -5.43 12.08
CA LEU A 393 23.60 -4.25 12.46
C LEU A 393 22.08 -4.52 12.60
N LEU A 394 21.65 -5.76 12.44
CA LEU A 394 20.23 -6.13 12.44
C LEU A 394 19.59 -5.87 13.80
N LYS A 395 18.53 -5.06 13.80
CA LYS A 395 17.74 -4.66 14.97
C LYS A 395 16.35 -5.28 14.98
N ILE A 396 15.73 -5.42 13.81
CA ILE A 396 14.39 -5.99 13.69
C ILE A 396 14.47 -7.18 12.74
N LEU A 397 13.99 -8.33 13.19
CA LEU A 397 13.91 -9.54 12.39
C LEU A 397 12.50 -10.15 12.50
N ASP A 398 11.84 -10.34 11.37
CA ASP A 398 10.56 -11.05 11.30
C ASP A 398 10.73 -12.32 10.45
N ILE A 399 10.74 -13.48 11.11
CA ILE A 399 10.85 -14.82 10.52
C ILE A 399 9.55 -15.62 10.72
N SER A 400 8.45 -14.94 11.04
CA SER A 400 7.17 -15.59 11.34
C SER A 400 6.74 -16.54 10.22
N TYR A 401 6.22 -17.71 10.56
CA TYR A 401 5.73 -18.73 9.62
C TYR A 401 6.80 -19.27 8.65
N CYS A 402 8.09 -19.13 8.97
CA CYS A 402 9.19 -19.84 8.31
C CYS A 402 9.31 -21.26 8.92
N ASN A 403 8.38 -22.14 8.55
CA ASN A 403 8.15 -23.43 9.22
C ASN A 403 9.27 -24.47 9.04
N SER A 404 10.28 -24.20 8.20
CA SER A 404 11.41 -25.10 7.97
C SER A 404 12.60 -24.83 8.90
N LEU A 405 12.47 -23.84 9.80
CA LEU A 405 13.47 -23.53 10.82
C LEU A 405 13.33 -24.49 12.02
N THR A 406 14.48 -24.97 12.50
CA THR A 406 14.58 -25.82 13.69
C THR A 406 15.33 -25.10 14.81
N SER A 407 15.38 -25.70 16.00
CA SER A 407 16.14 -25.15 17.13
C SER A 407 17.60 -24.83 16.75
N LYS A 408 18.24 -25.65 15.91
CA LYS A 408 19.63 -25.45 15.47
C LYS A 408 19.83 -24.10 14.76
N GLY A 409 18.94 -23.74 13.85
CA GLY A 409 19.00 -22.44 13.17
C GLY A 409 18.67 -21.28 14.11
N LEU A 410 17.65 -21.47 14.96
CA LEU A 410 17.16 -20.44 15.88
C LEU A 410 18.19 -20.05 16.94
N GLU A 411 19.06 -20.97 17.38
CA GLU A 411 20.16 -20.66 18.31
C GLU A 411 21.10 -19.56 17.76
N SER A 412 21.25 -19.45 16.43
CA SER A 412 22.07 -18.40 15.81
C SER A 412 21.53 -16.98 16.05
N LEU A 413 20.26 -16.82 16.42
CA LEU A 413 19.67 -15.52 16.77
C LEU A 413 20.40 -14.85 17.95
N ALA A 414 20.98 -15.65 18.85
CA ALA A 414 21.78 -15.14 19.98
C ALA A 414 23.07 -14.43 19.54
N MET A 415 23.52 -14.62 18.29
CA MET A 415 24.68 -13.94 17.71
C MET A 415 24.39 -12.49 17.33
N LEU A 416 23.12 -12.13 17.11
CA LEU A 416 22.71 -10.80 16.66
C LEU A 416 22.79 -9.75 17.79
N GLN A 417 23.97 -9.16 17.94
CA GLN A 417 24.30 -8.21 19.02
C GLN A 417 23.55 -6.88 18.95
N LYS A 418 22.76 -6.63 17.89
CA LYS A 418 21.94 -5.42 17.73
C LYS A 418 20.45 -5.71 17.66
N LEU A 419 20.02 -6.98 17.80
CA LEU A 419 18.62 -7.36 17.75
C LEU A 419 17.85 -6.78 18.94
N ASP A 420 16.85 -5.95 18.64
CA ASP A 420 15.98 -5.26 19.59
C ASP A 420 14.53 -5.75 19.48
N HIS A 421 14.13 -6.28 18.32
CA HIS A 421 12.79 -6.84 18.09
C HIS A 421 12.84 -8.10 17.22
N LEU A 422 12.17 -9.17 17.64
CA LEU A 422 12.09 -10.45 16.96
C LEU A 422 10.62 -10.90 16.85
N CYS A 423 10.15 -11.17 15.63
CA CYS A 423 8.90 -11.88 15.40
C CYS A 423 9.18 -13.31 14.91
N SER A 424 8.75 -14.30 15.68
CA SER A 424 8.92 -15.74 15.40
C SER A 424 7.59 -16.50 15.38
N ASN A 425 6.48 -15.79 15.20
CA ASN A 425 5.12 -16.35 15.24
C ASN A 425 4.97 -17.57 14.31
N GLY A 426 4.33 -18.63 14.79
CA GLY A 426 4.05 -19.84 14.02
C GLY A 426 5.27 -20.73 13.77
N ILE A 427 6.44 -20.43 14.34
CA ILE A 427 7.59 -21.33 14.33
C ILE A 427 7.45 -22.32 15.50
N TYR A 428 7.15 -23.59 15.18
CA TYR A 428 6.91 -24.62 16.18
C TYR A 428 8.11 -24.85 17.11
N ASP A 429 9.33 -24.86 16.57
CA ASP A 429 10.53 -25.14 17.36
C ASP A 429 11.00 -23.99 18.25
N PHE A 430 10.35 -22.83 18.20
CA PHE A 430 10.65 -21.70 19.07
C PHE A 430 10.09 -21.94 20.49
N ASP A 431 10.97 -22.16 21.46
CA ASP A 431 10.64 -22.58 22.84
C ASP A 431 11.25 -21.66 23.92
N ASP A 432 11.00 -21.99 25.19
CA ASP A 432 11.49 -21.21 26.35
C ASP A 432 13.02 -21.16 26.43
N ASN A 433 13.72 -22.24 26.03
CA ASN A 433 15.19 -22.29 26.07
C ASN A 433 15.80 -21.27 25.09
N LEU A 434 15.23 -21.15 23.90
CA LEU A 434 15.64 -20.15 22.90
C LEU A 434 15.40 -18.73 23.41
N VAL A 435 14.26 -18.48 24.05
CA VAL A 435 13.97 -17.16 24.65
C VAL A 435 14.97 -16.83 25.75
N ASP A 436 15.28 -17.76 26.64
CA ASP A 436 16.30 -17.56 27.68
C ASP A 436 17.69 -17.30 27.08
N MET A 437 18.05 -18.01 26.02
CA MET A 437 19.31 -17.78 25.30
C MET A 437 19.37 -16.38 24.71
N ILE A 438 18.31 -15.95 24.02
CA ILE A 438 18.23 -14.60 23.44
C ILE A 438 18.30 -13.55 24.54
N ARG A 439 17.56 -13.72 25.65
CA ARG A 439 17.53 -12.77 26.78
C ARG A 439 18.85 -12.67 27.52
N LYS A 440 19.64 -13.74 27.61
CA LYS A 440 21.00 -13.70 28.17
C LYS A 440 21.91 -12.76 27.38
N CYS A 441 21.80 -12.78 26.04
CA CYS A 441 22.57 -11.90 25.18
C CYS A 441 21.94 -10.51 25.02
N ARG A 442 20.60 -10.44 25.02
CA ARG A 442 19.78 -9.28 24.63
C ARG A 442 18.58 -9.15 25.59
N PRO A 443 18.77 -8.66 26.83
CA PRO A 443 17.74 -8.64 27.86
C PRO A 443 16.55 -7.71 27.54
N HIS A 444 16.74 -6.75 26.63
CA HIS A 444 15.71 -5.80 26.20
C HIS A 444 15.07 -6.16 24.85
N CYS A 445 15.41 -7.30 24.26
CA CYS A 445 14.82 -7.73 22.99
C CYS A 445 13.33 -8.03 23.18
N VAL A 446 12.48 -7.36 22.41
CA VAL A 446 11.05 -7.63 22.34
C VAL A 446 10.84 -8.86 21.44
N ILE A 447 10.22 -9.90 21.97
CA ILE A 447 10.00 -11.17 21.25
C ILE A 447 8.51 -11.40 21.08
N GLU A 448 8.03 -11.46 19.84
CA GLU A 448 6.66 -11.86 19.50
C GLU A 448 6.66 -13.31 18.98
N ALA A 449 6.03 -14.23 19.72
CA ALA A 449 6.09 -15.67 19.45
C ALA A 449 4.75 -16.37 19.71
N PHE A 450 3.70 -15.92 19.02
CA PHE A 450 2.39 -16.57 19.02
C PHE A 450 2.42 -17.88 18.24
N HIS A 451 1.62 -18.88 18.67
CA HIS A 451 1.56 -20.19 18.01
C HIS A 451 2.91 -20.92 17.94
N CYS A 452 3.73 -20.76 18.97
CA CYS A 452 5.02 -21.41 19.18
C CYS A 452 4.96 -22.34 20.42
N ARG A 453 6.04 -23.08 20.71
CA ARG A 453 6.17 -23.84 21.98
C ARG A 453 6.54 -22.97 23.19
N TYR A 454 6.94 -21.72 22.95
CA TYR A 454 7.21 -20.74 24.00
C TYR A 454 5.99 -20.50 24.91
N SER A 455 6.19 -20.72 26.21
CA SER A 455 5.19 -20.50 27.24
C SER A 455 5.22 -19.04 27.70
N MET A 456 4.54 -18.17 26.97
CA MET A 456 4.38 -16.77 27.38
C MET A 456 3.73 -16.66 28.76
N SER A 457 4.37 -15.95 29.67
CA SER A 457 3.80 -15.59 30.97
C SER A 457 2.59 -14.66 30.80
N THR A 458 1.72 -14.61 31.80
CA THR A 458 0.60 -13.66 31.82
C THR A 458 1.07 -12.22 31.69
N ASN A 459 2.19 -11.83 32.32
CA ASN A 459 2.74 -10.48 32.18
C ASN A 459 3.25 -10.18 30.78
N GLU A 460 3.85 -11.14 30.08
CA GLU A 460 4.27 -10.97 28.68
C GLU A 460 3.06 -10.91 27.75
N LEU A 461 2.05 -11.77 27.96
CA LEU A 461 0.76 -11.68 27.29
C LEU A 461 0.09 -10.33 27.54
N PHE A 462 0.15 -9.80 28.76
CA PHE A 462 -0.37 -8.48 29.11
C PHE A 462 0.45 -7.35 28.50
N GLN A 463 1.79 -7.38 28.54
CA GLN A 463 2.62 -6.36 27.88
C GLN A 463 2.37 -6.37 26.37
N MET A 464 2.22 -7.54 25.75
CA MET A 464 1.85 -7.70 24.35
C MET A 464 0.39 -7.30 24.05
N ALA A 465 -0.53 -7.50 24.97
CA ALA A 465 -1.94 -7.07 24.89
C ALA A 465 -2.16 -5.60 25.30
N PHE A 466 -1.22 -4.95 25.97
CA PHE A 466 -1.20 -3.49 26.15
C PHE A 466 -0.45 -2.80 25.01
N LEU A 467 0.46 -3.52 24.35
CA LEU A 467 0.86 -3.24 22.97
C LEU A 467 -0.25 -3.58 21.95
N LYS A 468 -1.37 -4.20 22.35
CA LYS A 468 -2.59 -4.34 21.52
C LYS A 468 -3.91 -4.47 22.32
N PRO A 469 -4.73 -3.42 22.34
CA PRO A 469 -6.14 -3.60 22.04
C PRO A 469 -6.54 -2.73 20.84
N MET A 470 -7.14 -3.39 19.85
CA MET A 470 -7.73 -2.84 18.62
C MET A 470 -6.76 -2.34 17.54
N VAL A 471 -6.73 -3.10 16.44
CA VAL A 471 -5.96 -2.79 15.23
C VAL A 471 -4.45 -2.88 15.51
N GLU A 472 -3.64 -3.18 14.49
CA GLU A 472 -2.18 -3.09 14.59
C GLU A 472 -1.80 -1.80 15.32
N PRO A 473 -0.99 -1.86 16.39
CA PRO A 473 -0.77 -0.71 17.24
C PRO A 473 -0.20 0.41 16.40
N GLU A 474 -0.58 1.64 16.74
CA GLU A 474 0.07 2.81 16.17
C GLU A 474 1.59 2.75 16.34
N SER A 475 2.19 1.92 17.21
CA SER A 475 3.65 1.68 17.20
C SER A 475 4.13 0.77 16.07
N VAL A 476 3.35 -0.21 15.61
CA VAL A 476 3.70 -1.12 14.50
C VAL A 476 3.24 -0.56 13.14
N ARG A 477 2.09 0.12 13.10
CA ARG A 477 1.66 0.94 11.95
C ARG A 477 2.44 2.24 11.85
N SER A 478 2.84 2.86 12.97
CA SER A 478 3.85 3.91 12.89
C SER A 478 5.18 3.28 12.50
N THR A 479 5.67 2.12 12.95
CA THR A 479 6.93 1.62 12.35
C THR A 479 6.85 1.27 10.85
N TYR A 480 5.68 1.25 10.19
CA TYR A 480 5.60 1.24 8.71
C TYR A 480 5.30 2.61 8.08
N GLN A 481 4.49 3.48 8.70
CA GLN A 481 4.21 4.84 8.21
C GLN A 481 5.26 5.88 8.67
N THR A 482 5.76 5.75 9.89
CA THR A 482 6.84 6.49 10.54
C THR A 482 8.22 5.99 10.08
N SER A 483 8.38 4.72 9.65
CA SER A 483 9.59 4.30 8.94
C SER A 483 9.67 4.84 7.51
N ARG A 484 8.55 4.93 6.76
CA ARG A 484 8.51 5.56 5.42
C ARG A 484 9.24 6.92 5.40
N TYR A 485 9.02 7.74 6.42
CA TYR A 485 9.66 9.07 6.54
C TYR A 485 10.94 9.07 7.37
N HIS A 486 11.23 8.05 8.18
CA HIS A 486 12.50 8.01 8.94
C HIS A 486 13.73 8.03 8.00
N TYR A 487 13.56 7.51 6.78
CA TYR A 487 14.62 7.38 5.81
C TYR A 487 14.74 8.57 4.84
N ILE A 488 13.75 9.47 4.81
CA ILE A 488 13.65 10.68 3.98
C ILE A 488 13.95 11.90 4.85
#